data_AF-A0A9E5CU49-F1
#
_entry.id   AF-A0A9E5CU49-F1
#
_cell.length_a   1.000
_cell.length_b   1.000
_cell.length_c   1.000
_cell.angle_alpha   90.00
_cell.angle_beta   90.00
_cell.angle_gamma   90.00
#
_symmetry.space_group_name_H-M   'P 1'
#
loop_
_entity.id
_entity.type
_entity.pdbx_description
1 polymer ?
#
loop_
_entity_poly.entity_id
_entity_poly.type
_entity_poly.pdbx_seq_one_letter_code
_entity_poly.pdbx_strand_id
1 'polypeptide(L)'
;MADSPVVRFHVFTIFPGMFAGPTSQGMIARAQAKGLVELNLYDIREHTHDRHRSVDDYPFGGGHGMVMKPEPLFEAVEALKSGASLPEGTPIILLTPQGRPLTQTVVEELGERPELVLICGRYEGVDERI
;
A
#
# COMPACT_ATOMS: atom_id res chain seq x y z
N MET A 1 24.73 -2.77 -21.68
CA MET A 1 24.03 -3.22 -20.46
C MET A 1 22.67 -2.59 -20.53
N ALA A 2 21.62 -3.38 -20.82
CA ALA A 2 20.28 -2.85 -21.02
C ALA A 2 19.77 -2.27 -19.69
N ASP A 3 19.17 -1.09 -19.75
CA ASP A 3 18.54 -0.41 -18.63
C ASP A 3 17.41 -1.32 -18.10
N SER A 4 17.60 -1.91 -16.91
CA SER A 4 16.57 -2.77 -16.33
C SER A 4 15.40 -1.88 -15.90
N PRO A 5 14.14 -2.21 -16.26
CA PRO A 5 13.00 -1.39 -15.89
C PRO A 5 12.87 -1.31 -14.37
N VAL A 6 12.60 -0.10 -13.87
CA VAL A 6 12.40 0.16 -12.44
C VAL A 6 11.09 -0.49 -12.00
N VAL A 7 11.13 -1.29 -10.93
CA VAL A 7 9.93 -1.82 -10.28
C VAL A 7 9.44 -0.81 -9.25
N ARG A 8 8.18 -0.37 -9.34
CA ARG A 8 7.61 0.61 -8.42
C ARG A 8 6.62 -0.02 -7.44
N PHE A 9 6.77 0.32 -6.16
CA PHE A 9 5.84 -0.06 -5.11
C PHE A 9 5.15 1.18 -4.58
N HIS A 10 3.83 1.17 -4.56
CA HIS A 10 2.99 2.21 -3.95
C HIS A 10 2.35 1.64 -2.69
N VAL A 11 2.75 2.14 -1.52
CA VAL A 11 2.31 1.59 -0.24
C VAL A 11 1.43 2.60 0.49
N PHE A 12 0.17 2.23 0.70
CA PHE A 12 -0.78 2.99 1.48
C PHE A 12 -0.78 2.50 2.92
N THR A 13 -0.44 3.38 3.85
CA THR A 13 -0.33 3.05 5.27
C THR A 13 -0.61 4.29 6.11
N ILE A 14 -0.95 4.11 7.38
CA ILE A 14 -0.99 5.22 8.34
C ILE A 14 0.37 5.41 9.04
N PHE A 15 1.36 4.56 8.79
CA PHE A 15 2.71 4.62 9.39
C PHE A 15 3.83 4.56 8.35
N PRO A 16 3.97 5.55 7.46
CA PRO A 16 5.02 5.54 6.42
C PRO A 16 6.43 5.44 7.03
N GLY A 17 6.68 6.08 8.17
CA GLY A 17 7.98 6.03 8.86
C GLY A 17 8.45 4.62 9.25
N MET A 18 7.55 3.63 9.38
CA MET A 18 7.94 2.24 9.66
C MET A 18 8.75 1.60 8.53
N PHE A 19 8.59 2.08 7.29
CA PHE A 19 9.29 1.53 6.14
C PHE A 19 10.75 1.98 6.07
N ALA A 20 11.10 3.10 6.71
CA ALA A 20 12.47 3.62 6.69
C ALA A 20 13.49 2.58 7.19
N GLY A 21 13.19 1.85 8.27
CA GLY A 21 14.09 0.83 8.82
C GLY A 21 14.39 -0.30 7.82
N PRO A 22 13.37 -1.08 7.41
CA PRO A 22 13.56 -2.22 6.51
C PRO A 22 14.12 -1.87 5.12
N THR A 23 13.84 -0.68 4.60
CA THR A 23 14.17 -0.34 3.20
C THR A 23 15.43 0.50 3.05
N SER A 24 15.88 1.21 4.09
CA SER A 24 17.09 2.06 4.02
C SER A 24 18.41 1.30 4.14
N GLN A 25 18.38 -0.03 4.28
CA GLN A 25 19.58 -0.85 4.46
C GLN A 25 19.61 -2.07 3.54
N GLY A 26 20.79 -2.70 3.41
CA GLY A 26 20.96 -3.98 2.72
C GLY A 26 20.68 -3.95 1.22
N MET A 27 20.03 -5.00 0.71
CA MET A 27 19.78 -5.16 -0.73
C MET A 27 18.75 -4.17 -1.28
N ILE A 28 17.71 -3.83 -0.50
CA ILE A 28 16.67 -2.89 -0.92
C ILE A 28 17.27 -1.50 -1.14
N ALA A 29 18.05 -0.99 -0.18
CA ALA A 29 18.73 0.29 -0.32
C ALA A 29 19.67 0.35 -1.53
N ARG A 30 20.40 -0.74 -1.80
CA ARG A 30 21.26 -0.84 -2.99
C ARG A 30 20.47 -0.84 -4.29
N ALA A 31 19.31 -1.49 -4.32
CA ALA A 31 18.43 -1.49 -5.48
C ALA A 31 17.84 -0.09 -5.73
N GLN A 32 17.40 0.60 -4.68
CA GLN A 32 16.92 1.99 -4.77
C GLN A 32 18.03 2.94 -5.25
N ALA A 33 19.25 2.84 -4.70
CA ALA A 33 20.38 3.67 -5.12
C ALA A 33 20.79 3.45 -6.58
N LYS A 34 20.50 2.28 -7.14
CA LYS A 34 20.70 1.94 -8.55
C LYS A 34 19.49 2.24 -9.43
N GLY A 35 18.40 2.77 -8.86
CA GLY A 35 17.17 3.02 -9.59
C GLY A 35 16.46 1.76 -10.07
N LEU A 36 16.70 0.59 -9.47
CA LEU A 36 16.03 -0.67 -9.86
C LEU A 36 14.68 -0.85 -9.16
N VAL A 37 14.53 -0.22 -7.99
CA VAL A 37 13.31 -0.27 -7.17
C VAL A 37 12.97 1.14 -6.71
N GLU A 38 11.70 1.50 -6.82
CA GLU A 38 11.15 2.73 -6.28
C GLU A 38 10.08 2.38 -5.24
N LEU A 39 10.09 3.09 -4.12
CA LEU A 39 9.13 2.90 -3.05
C LEU A 39 8.46 4.23 -2.74
N ASN A 40 7.18 4.31 -3.07
CA ASN A 40 6.33 5.46 -2.83
C ASN A 40 5.43 5.14 -1.64
N LEU A 41 5.54 5.95 -0.58
CA LEU A 41 4.78 5.77 0.66
C LEU A 41 3.71 6.85 0.74
N TYR A 42 2.46 6.43 0.92
CA TYR A 42 1.30 7.30 1.02
C TYR A 42 0.71 7.20 2.42
N ASP A 43 0.64 8.34 3.12
CA ASP A 43 -0.02 8.42 4.41
C ASP A 43 -1.53 8.61 4.21
N ILE A 44 -2.32 7.58 4.49
CA ILE A 44 -3.79 7.61 4.31
C ILE A 44 -4.42 8.77 5.10
N ARG A 45 -3.80 9.20 6.20
CA ARG A 45 -4.27 10.32 7.01
C ARG A 45 -4.27 11.66 6.26
N GLU A 46 -3.57 11.78 5.13
CA GLU A 46 -3.57 12.99 4.30
C GLU A 46 -4.89 13.19 3.54
N HIS A 47 -5.70 12.14 3.41
CA HIS A 47 -7.00 12.15 2.76
C HIS A 47 -8.17 12.18 3.75
N THR A 48 -7.93 12.76 4.94
CA THR A 48 -8.95 12.95 5.96
C THR A 48 -9.42 14.39 5.96
N HIS A 49 -10.70 14.60 6.32
CA HIS A 49 -11.35 15.92 6.25
C HIS A 49 -11.64 16.51 7.63
N ASP A 50 -11.32 15.78 8.71
CA ASP A 50 -11.49 16.22 10.08
C ASP A 50 -10.17 16.74 10.69
N ARG A 51 -10.29 17.55 11.74
CA ARG A 51 -9.14 18.17 12.41
C ARG A 51 -8.15 17.15 13.02
N HIS A 52 -8.65 15.99 13.44
CA HIS A 52 -7.86 14.99 14.14
C HIS A 52 -7.23 13.97 13.20
N ARG A 53 -7.53 14.06 11.90
CA ARG A 53 -7.08 13.14 10.85
C ARG A 53 -7.47 11.69 11.16
N SER A 54 -8.73 11.49 11.54
CA SER A 54 -9.29 10.19 11.91
C SER A 54 -9.44 9.28 10.69
N VAL A 55 -8.90 8.08 10.81
CA VAL A 55 -8.86 7.05 9.74
C VAL A 55 -9.60 5.77 10.13
N ASP A 56 -10.24 5.78 11.28
CA ASP A 56 -10.97 4.67 11.88
C ASP A 56 -12.37 5.09 12.36
N ASP A 57 -13.27 4.14 12.42
CA ASP A 57 -14.62 4.30 12.95
C ASP A 57 -15.12 3.00 13.60
N TYR A 58 -16.22 3.09 14.32
CA TYR A 58 -16.85 1.95 14.95
C TYR A 58 -17.43 0.98 13.91
N PRO A 59 -17.28 -0.33 14.11
CA PRO A 59 -17.92 -1.31 13.24
C PRO A 59 -19.45 -1.24 13.37
N PHE A 60 -20.15 -1.31 12.23
CA PHE A 60 -21.60 -1.53 12.24
C PHE A 60 -21.92 -2.89 12.89
N GLY A 61 -22.97 -2.91 13.72
CA GLY A 61 -23.33 -4.09 14.52
C GLY A 61 -22.65 -4.15 15.89
N GLY A 62 -21.74 -3.22 16.19
CA GLY A 62 -20.99 -3.18 17.45
C GLY A 62 -19.83 -4.18 17.49
N GLY A 63 -19.24 -4.37 18.67
CA GLY A 63 -18.05 -5.20 18.85
C GLY A 63 -16.93 -4.43 19.56
N HIS A 64 -15.77 -5.07 19.66
CA HIS A 64 -14.55 -4.43 20.16
C HIS A 64 -13.69 -3.97 18.98
N GLY A 65 -12.83 -2.99 19.23
CA GLY A 65 -11.93 -2.44 18.23
C GLY A 65 -12.60 -1.45 17.29
N MET A 66 -11.85 -1.08 16.25
CA MET A 66 -12.23 -0.10 15.24
C MET A 66 -11.99 -0.70 13.85
N VAL A 67 -12.63 -0.16 12.83
CA VAL A 67 -12.39 -0.52 11.42
C VAL A 67 -11.89 0.70 10.69
N MET A 68 -10.99 0.53 9.73
CA MET A 68 -10.55 1.65 8.91
C MET A 68 -11.73 2.26 8.14
N LYS A 69 -11.82 3.60 8.17
CA LYS A 69 -12.81 4.35 7.40
C LYS A 69 -12.58 4.14 5.91
N PRO A 70 -13.64 3.89 5.13
CA PRO A 70 -13.51 3.69 3.70
C PRO A 70 -13.09 4.96 2.97
N GLU A 71 -13.59 6.13 3.37
CA GLU A 71 -13.42 7.36 2.60
C GLU A 71 -11.94 7.77 2.46
N PRO A 72 -11.14 7.88 3.54
CA PRO A 72 -9.74 8.31 3.40
C PRO A 72 -8.89 7.32 2.59
N LEU A 73 -9.15 6.02 2.73
CA LEU A 73 -8.41 5.00 1.98
C LEU A 73 -8.77 5.03 0.49
N PHE A 74 -10.07 5.10 0.17
CA PHE A 74 -10.54 5.15 -1.21
C PHE A 74 -10.03 6.41 -1.92
N GLU A 75 -10.14 7.57 -1.27
CA GLU A 75 -9.63 8.84 -1.78
C GLU A 75 -8.11 8.80 -2.01
N ALA A 76 -7.35 8.17 -1.12
CA ALA A 76 -5.90 8.04 -1.29
C ALA A 76 -5.53 7.20 -2.52
N VAL A 77 -6.19 6.06 -2.71
CA VAL A 77 -5.93 5.18 -3.86
C VAL A 77 -6.39 5.81 -5.17
N GLU A 78 -7.54 6.49 -5.19
CA GLU A 78 -8.03 7.21 -6.37
C GLU A 78 -7.17 8.43 -6.73
N ALA A 79 -6.60 9.12 -5.74
CA ALA A 79 -5.64 10.19 -5.98
C ALA A 79 -4.40 9.68 -6.72
N LEU A 80 -3.91 8.47 -6.37
CA LEU A 80 -2.83 7.84 -7.11
C LEU A 80 -3.25 7.46 -8.52
N LYS A 81 -4.41 6.83 -8.71
CA LYS A 81 -4.92 6.40 -10.02
C LYS A 81 -5.14 7.58 -10.99
N SER A 82 -5.50 8.74 -10.46
CA SER A 82 -5.73 9.96 -11.26
C SER A 82 -4.45 10.75 -11.54
N GLY A 83 -3.50 10.78 -10.58
CA GLY A 83 -2.28 11.59 -10.66
C GLY A 83 -1.08 10.89 -11.28
N ALA A 84 -0.91 9.60 -11.03
CA ALA A 84 0.06 8.75 -11.70
C ALA A 84 -0.74 7.91 -12.71
N SER A 85 -0.40 7.95 -14.00
CA SER A 85 -1.01 7.06 -15.00
C SER A 85 -0.61 5.60 -14.71
N LEU A 86 -1.18 5.01 -13.65
CA LEU A 86 -0.95 3.62 -13.28
C LEU A 86 -1.29 2.78 -14.51
N PRO A 87 -0.38 1.91 -14.97
CA PRO A 87 -0.67 1.02 -16.07
C PRO A 87 -1.97 0.25 -15.84
N GLU A 88 -2.73 0.05 -16.91
CA GLU A 88 -3.93 -0.77 -16.83
C GLU A 88 -3.56 -2.17 -16.33
N GLY A 89 -4.30 -2.68 -15.36
CA GLY A 89 -4.04 -3.98 -14.74
C GLY A 89 -2.92 -3.98 -13.68
N THR A 90 -2.42 -2.81 -13.23
CA THR A 90 -1.57 -2.74 -12.03
C THR A 90 -2.29 -3.40 -10.83
N PRO A 91 -1.69 -4.42 -10.19
CA PRO A 91 -2.32 -5.08 -9.05
C PRO A 91 -2.46 -4.12 -7.86
N ILE A 92 -3.68 -4.06 -7.32
CA ILE A 92 -3.99 -3.40 -6.04
C ILE A 92 -4.26 -4.48 -5.02
N ILE A 93 -3.41 -4.58 -4.01
CA ILE A 93 -3.34 -5.71 -3.09
C ILE A 93 -3.60 -5.22 -1.67
N LEU A 94 -4.69 -5.68 -1.05
CA LEU A 94 -4.91 -5.55 0.38
C LEU A 94 -4.12 -6.65 1.12
N LEU A 95 -3.20 -6.25 2.00
CA LEU A 95 -2.45 -7.18 2.83
C LEU A 95 -3.32 -7.62 4.01
N THR A 96 -3.77 -8.88 3.99
CA THR A 96 -4.74 -9.39 4.96
C THR A 96 -4.56 -10.90 5.23
N PRO A 97 -4.78 -11.40 6.47
CA PRO A 97 -4.72 -12.83 6.79
C PRO A 97 -5.69 -13.71 5.98
N GLN A 98 -6.80 -13.14 5.51
CA GLN A 98 -7.81 -13.81 4.69
C GLN A 98 -7.37 -13.97 3.22
N GLY A 99 -6.25 -13.35 2.83
CA GLY A 99 -5.76 -13.33 1.45
C GLY A 99 -5.06 -14.62 1.03
N ARG A 100 -4.66 -14.66 -0.25
CA ARG A 100 -3.81 -15.75 -0.78
C ARG A 100 -2.48 -15.79 -0.03
N PRO A 101 -2.08 -16.92 0.58
CA PRO A 101 -0.78 -17.03 1.25
C PRO A 101 0.38 -16.69 0.30
N LEU A 102 1.32 -15.88 0.78
CA LEU A 102 2.50 -15.50 0.00
C LEU A 102 3.47 -16.67 -0.07
N THR A 103 3.52 -17.33 -1.23
CA THR A 103 4.50 -18.38 -1.54
C THR A 103 5.53 -17.87 -2.55
N GLN A 104 6.62 -18.61 -2.76
CA GLN A 104 7.62 -18.26 -3.77
C GLN A 104 7.01 -18.10 -5.17
N THR A 105 6.05 -18.94 -5.54
CA THR A 105 5.30 -18.82 -6.80
C THR A 105 4.55 -17.50 -6.90
N VAL A 106 3.95 -17.03 -5.81
CA VAL A 106 3.28 -15.72 -5.77
C VAL A 106 4.29 -14.58 -5.93
N VAL A 107 5.46 -14.70 -5.29
CA VAL A 107 6.54 -13.70 -5.42
C VAL A 107 7.03 -13.61 -6.85
N GLU A 108 7.20 -14.73 -7.55
CA GLU A 108 7.59 -14.76 -8.96
C GLU A 108 6.52 -14.13 -9.85
N GLU A 109 5.25 -14.50 -9.65
CA GLU A 109 4.09 -13.91 -10.35
C GLU A 109 4.01 -12.37 -10.17
N LEU A 110 4.22 -11.88 -8.95
CA LEU A 110 4.21 -10.45 -8.66
C LEU A 110 5.49 -9.75 -9.14
N GLY A 111 6.62 -10.46 -9.19
CA GLY A 111 7.92 -9.95 -9.65
C GLY A 111 7.98 -9.62 -11.14
N GLU A 112 7.05 -10.17 -11.93
CA GLU A 112 6.88 -9.81 -13.35
C GLU A 112 6.15 -8.47 -13.56
N ARG A 113 5.59 -7.88 -12.49
CA ARG A 113 4.81 -6.65 -12.57
C ARG A 113 5.72 -5.43 -12.44
N PRO A 114 5.60 -4.44 -13.34
CA PRO A 114 6.40 -3.21 -13.26
C PRO A 114 5.98 -2.32 -12.08
N GLU A 115 4.71 -2.42 -11.66
CA GLU A 115 4.16 -1.64 -10.56
C GLU A 115 3.24 -2.49 -9.69
N LEU A 116 3.23 -2.20 -8.40
CA LEU A 116 2.38 -2.85 -7.40
C LEU A 116 1.84 -1.82 -6.41
N VAL A 117 0.53 -1.86 -6.14
CA VAL A 117 -0.10 -1.08 -5.07
C VAL A 117 -0.38 -2.00 -3.89
N LEU A 118 0.12 -1.65 -2.71
CA LEU A 118 -0.01 -2.41 -1.48
C LEU A 118 -0.77 -1.56 -0.44
N ILE A 119 -1.88 -2.09 0.07
CA ILE A 119 -2.69 -1.44 1.11
C ILE A 119 -2.41 -2.14 2.44
N CYS A 120 -1.90 -1.38 3.42
CA CYS A 120 -1.65 -1.85 4.77
C CYS A 120 -2.85 -1.57 5.67
N GLY A 121 -3.68 -2.58 5.88
CA GLY A 121 -4.77 -2.54 6.86
C GLY A 121 -4.28 -2.34 8.29
N ARG A 122 -5.15 -1.78 9.13
CA ARG A 122 -4.95 -1.58 10.57
C ARG A 122 -6.25 -1.84 11.33
N TYR A 123 -6.17 -1.77 12.66
CA TYR A 123 -7.29 -2.04 13.56
C TYR A 123 -7.85 -3.46 13.35
N GLU A 124 -9.16 -3.66 13.38
CA GLU A 124 -9.79 -4.96 13.08
C GLU A 124 -9.84 -5.27 11.58
N GLY A 125 -9.46 -4.31 10.73
CA GLY A 125 -9.41 -4.47 9.30
C GLY A 125 -9.92 -3.24 8.56
N VAL A 126 -10.40 -3.47 7.35
CA VAL A 126 -10.90 -2.45 6.44
C VAL A 126 -12.36 -2.76 6.13
N ASP A 127 -13.12 -1.75 5.73
CA ASP A 127 -14.50 -1.96 5.30
C ASP A 127 -14.56 -2.87 4.05
N GLU A 128 -15.41 -3.89 4.07
CA GLU A 128 -15.54 -4.90 3.00
C GLU A 128 -16.04 -4.33 1.66
N ARG A 129 -16.50 -3.08 1.62
CA ARG A 129 -16.91 -2.41 0.37
C ARG A 129 -15.73 -1.86 -0.44
N ILE A 130 -14.54 -1.83 0.15
CA ILE A 130 -13.31 -1.31 -0.45
C ILE A 130 -12.73 -2.32 -1.44
#